data_AF-A0A0H5CCQ6-F1
#
_entry.id   AF-A0A0H5CCQ6-F1
#
_cell.length_a   1.000
_cell.length_b   1.000
_cell.length_c   1.000
_cell.angle_alpha   90.00
_cell.angle_beta   90.00
_cell.angle_gamma   90.00
#
_symmetry.space_group_name_H-M   'P 1'
#
loop_
_entity.id
_entity.type
_entity.pdbx_description
1 polymer ?
#
loop_
_entity_poly.entity_id
_entity_poly.type
_entity_poly.pdbx_seq_one_letter_code
_entity_poly.pdbx_strand_id
1 'polypeptide(L)'
;MSREHQPPLTRAEVNALLTHYRLVPTPVTDVHITRWLRELRGYSAGECHAALAAMAGHGAAPTAVEITGRIDAARTNPVRRPQDTPVPRPRRDRAAENNQAARAGARGIRLVYAAMGWKRHPDRDLALEVACRFCGARRRQVCAPLVRNRAGLREERDPASGMHPSRVADARAAQDSAVAR
;
A
#
# COMPACT_ATOMS: atom_id res chain seq x y z
N MET A 1 -3.59 -5.98 -24.25
CA MET A 1 -2.59 -5.03 -24.76
C MET A 1 -1.78 -5.75 -25.81
N SER A 2 -1.99 -5.41 -27.09
CA SER A 2 -1.30 -6.04 -28.21
C SER A 2 0.21 -5.80 -28.06
N ARG A 3 1.01 -6.87 -28.08
CA ARG A 3 2.47 -6.78 -28.20
C ARG A 3 2.75 -6.15 -29.56
N GLU A 4 3.02 -4.85 -29.59
CA GLU A 4 3.61 -4.23 -30.78
C GLU A 4 4.89 -5.01 -31.10
N HIS A 5 4.92 -5.60 -32.29
CA HIS A 5 6.05 -6.39 -32.76
C HIS A 5 7.17 -5.40 -33.07
N GLN A 6 8.01 -5.11 -32.07
CA GLN A 6 9.14 -4.21 -32.27
C GLN A 6 10.15 -4.85 -33.22
N PRO A 7 10.73 -4.06 -34.14
CA PRO A 7 11.69 -4.57 -35.10
C PRO A 7 12.93 -5.14 -34.39
N PRO A 8 13.53 -6.22 -34.94
CA PRO A 8 14.71 -6.83 -34.36
C PRO A 8 15.92 -5.89 -34.44
N LEU A 9 16.81 -6.02 -33.44
CA LEU A 9 18.05 -5.26 -33.32
C LEU A 9 18.97 -5.43 -34.54
N THR A 10 19.37 -4.32 -35.15
CA THR A 10 20.26 -4.27 -36.32
C THR A 10 21.73 -4.14 -35.93
N ARG A 11 22.65 -4.46 -36.86
CA ARG A 11 24.10 -4.26 -36.67
C ARG A 11 24.46 -2.81 -36.33
N ALA A 12 23.82 -1.86 -37.01
CA ALA A 12 24.06 -0.43 -36.81
C ALA A 12 23.62 0.01 -35.41
N GLU A 13 22.47 -0.46 -34.93
CA GLU A 13 21.97 -0.17 -33.59
C GLU A 13 22.88 -0.76 -32.50
N VAL A 14 23.37 -1.99 -32.67
CA VAL A 14 24.34 -2.57 -31.73
C VAL A 14 25.64 -1.79 -31.71
N ASN A 15 26.17 -1.40 -32.87
CA ASN A 15 27.37 -0.57 -32.92
C ASN A 15 27.17 0.78 -32.19
N ALA A 16 26.01 1.42 -32.40
CA ALA A 16 25.64 2.64 -31.70
C ALA A 16 25.55 2.45 -30.18
N LEU A 17 24.91 1.37 -29.71
CA LEU A 17 24.82 1.02 -28.28
C LEU A 17 26.20 0.81 -27.65
N LEU A 18 27.03 -0.02 -28.28
CA LEU A 18 28.39 -0.33 -27.81
C LEU A 18 29.25 0.92 -27.69
N THR A 19 29.14 1.83 -28.67
CA THR A 19 29.90 3.07 -28.72
C THR A 19 29.38 4.08 -27.70
N HIS A 20 28.06 4.29 -27.64
CA HIS A 20 27.44 5.30 -26.80
C HIS A 20 27.61 5.03 -25.31
N TYR A 21 27.43 3.77 -24.88
CA TYR A 21 27.57 3.37 -23.48
C TYR A 21 28.96 2.82 -23.13
N ARG A 22 29.92 2.86 -24.06
CA ARG A 22 31.30 2.38 -23.88
C ARG A 22 31.37 0.95 -23.30
N LEU A 23 30.55 0.05 -23.84
CA LEU A 23 30.37 -1.32 -23.33
C LEU A 23 31.55 -2.25 -23.65
N VAL A 24 32.36 -1.87 -24.63
CA VAL A 24 33.57 -2.57 -25.04
C VAL A 24 34.69 -1.56 -25.29
N PRO A 25 35.96 -1.97 -25.23
CA PRO A 25 37.07 -1.11 -25.62
C PRO A 25 36.91 -0.59 -27.04
N THR A 26 37.25 0.69 -27.25
CA THR A 26 37.33 1.29 -28.58
C THR A 26 38.66 0.93 -29.24
N PRO A 27 38.68 0.54 -30.53
CA PRO A 27 37.56 0.52 -31.47
C PRO A 27 36.63 -0.70 -31.32
N VAL A 28 35.34 -0.50 -31.61
CA VAL A 28 34.35 -1.60 -31.66
C VAL A 28 34.65 -2.48 -32.88
N THR A 29 34.89 -3.77 -32.66
CA THR A 29 35.18 -4.73 -33.74
C THR A 29 33.92 -5.48 -34.17
N ASP A 30 33.95 -6.06 -35.37
CA ASP A 30 32.85 -6.90 -35.88
C ASP A 30 32.59 -8.13 -34.99
N VAL A 31 33.60 -8.62 -34.29
CA VAL A 31 33.48 -9.71 -33.32
C VAL A 31 32.62 -9.28 -32.13
N HIS A 32 32.83 -8.06 -31.63
CA HIS A 32 31.98 -7.49 -30.59
C HIS A 32 30.52 -7.35 -31.07
N ILE A 33 30.30 -6.77 -32.25
CA ILE A 33 28.96 -6.57 -32.80
C ILE A 33 28.24 -7.91 -32.97
N THR A 34 28.91 -8.91 -33.54
CA THR A 34 28.31 -10.23 -33.80
C THR A 34 27.98 -10.97 -32.51
N ARG A 35 28.85 -10.88 -31.49
CA ARG A 35 28.60 -11.44 -30.16
C ARG A 35 27.37 -10.80 -29.51
N TRP A 36 27.31 -9.47 -29.48
CA TRP A 36 26.23 -8.73 -28.86
C TRP A 36 24.89 -8.91 -29.58
N LEU A 37 24.88 -9.00 -30.91
CA LEU A 37 23.67 -9.34 -31.67
C LEU A 37 23.11 -10.71 -31.31
N ARG A 38 23.99 -11.70 -31.10
CA ARG A 38 23.57 -13.04 -30.68
C ARG A 38 23.00 -13.03 -29.26
N GLU A 39 23.65 -12.30 -28.35
CA GLU A 39 23.25 -12.22 -26.94
C GLU A 39 21.96 -11.39 -26.74
N LEU A 40 21.73 -10.34 -27.53
CA LEU A 40 20.55 -9.48 -27.46
C LEU A 40 19.42 -9.88 -28.43
N ARG A 41 19.45 -11.11 -28.96
CA ARG A 41 18.42 -11.59 -29.89
C ARG A 41 17.05 -11.65 -29.19
N GLY A 42 16.05 -10.98 -29.77
CA GLY A 42 14.67 -10.94 -29.24
C GLY A 42 14.37 -9.72 -28.35
N TYR A 43 15.32 -8.79 -28.24
CA TYR A 43 15.14 -7.50 -27.59
C TYR A 43 15.23 -6.37 -28.62
N SER A 44 14.51 -5.28 -28.38
CA SER A 44 14.55 -4.11 -29.25
C SER A 44 15.62 -3.09 -28.83
N ALA A 45 16.00 -2.19 -29.74
CA ALA A 45 16.94 -1.13 -29.43
C ALA A 45 16.44 -0.23 -28.30
N GLY A 46 15.14 0.05 -28.27
CA GLY A 46 14.52 0.85 -27.20
C GLY A 46 14.61 0.19 -25.83
N GLU A 47 14.41 -1.14 -25.75
CA GLU A 47 14.54 -1.89 -24.51
C GLU A 47 15.99 -1.90 -24.00
N CYS A 48 16.96 -2.12 -24.90
CA CYS A 48 18.38 -2.07 -24.56
C CYS A 48 18.80 -0.68 -24.08
N HIS A 49 18.37 0.39 -24.76
CA HIS A 49 18.63 1.77 -24.33
C HIS A 49 18.04 2.09 -22.95
N ALA A 50 16.78 1.69 -22.70
CA ALA A 50 16.13 1.92 -21.42
C ALA A 50 16.84 1.17 -20.29
N ALA A 51 17.23 -0.08 -20.51
CA ALA A 51 17.97 -0.88 -19.53
C ALA A 51 19.34 -0.26 -19.22
N LEU A 52 20.09 0.15 -20.26
CA LEU A 52 21.40 0.79 -20.11
C LEU A 52 21.31 2.15 -19.41
N ALA A 53 20.33 2.98 -19.76
CA ALA A 53 20.08 4.25 -19.07
C ALA A 53 19.76 4.06 -17.58
N ALA A 54 19.01 3.01 -17.25
CA ALA A 54 18.69 2.68 -15.85
C ALA A 54 19.87 2.11 -15.05
N MET A 55 20.98 1.78 -15.71
CA MET A 55 22.23 1.31 -15.09
C MET A 55 23.33 2.38 -15.10
N ALA A 56 23.10 3.52 -15.75
CA ALA A 56 24.04 4.62 -15.79
C ALA A 56 24.35 5.10 -14.36
N GLY A 57 25.60 4.89 -13.91
CA GLY A 57 26.05 5.18 -12.55
C GLY A 57 26.72 4.00 -11.84
N HIS A 58 26.58 2.77 -12.36
CA HIS A 58 27.40 1.64 -11.91
C HIS A 58 28.78 1.70 -12.58
N GLY A 59 29.85 1.68 -11.79
CA GLY A 59 31.23 1.94 -12.26
C GLY A 59 31.83 0.90 -13.21
N ALA A 60 31.16 -0.22 -13.45
CA ALA A 60 31.58 -1.26 -14.39
C ALA A 60 30.68 -1.26 -15.63
N ALA A 61 31.26 -1.55 -16.80
CA ALA A 61 30.51 -1.69 -18.04
C ALA A 61 29.57 -2.91 -17.96
N PRO A 62 28.25 -2.74 -18.16
CA PRO A 62 27.30 -3.84 -18.03
C PRO A 62 27.48 -4.85 -19.17
N THR A 63 27.36 -6.12 -18.82
CA THR A 63 27.36 -7.26 -19.74
C THR A 63 26.00 -7.42 -20.42
N ALA A 64 25.94 -8.14 -21.55
CA ALA A 64 24.67 -8.41 -22.21
C ALA A 64 23.67 -9.16 -21.32
N VAL A 65 24.15 -10.09 -20.49
CA VAL A 65 23.31 -10.87 -19.55
C VAL A 65 22.62 -9.95 -18.53
N GLU A 66 23.32 -8.95 -18.01
CA GLU A 66 22.75 -7.98 -17.08
C GLU A 66 21.69 -7.11 -17.76
N ILE A 67 21.93 -6.71 -19.01
CA ILE A 67 20.98 -5.94 -19.82
C ILE A 67 19.71 -6.75 -20.05
N THR A 68 19.82 -8.00 -20.54
CA THR A 68 18.66 -8.86 -20.79
C THR A 68 17.90 -9.16 -19.52
N GLY A 69 18.60 -9.47 -18.41
CA GLY A 69 17.97 -9.72 -17.12
C GLY A 69 17.17 -8.52 -16.61
N ARG A 70 17.64 -7.30 -16.85
CA ARG A 70 16.92 -6.08 -16.47
C ARG A 70 15.72 -5.81 -17.37
N ILE A 71 15.81 -6.11 -18.67
CA ILE A 71 14.66 -6.02 -19.58
C ILE A 71 13.57 -7.02 -19.17
N ASP A 72 13.94 -8.27 -18.87
CA ASP A 72 13.00 -9.29 -18.42
C ASP A 72 12.35 -8.93 -17.07
N ALA A 73 13.14 -8.40 -16.13
CA ALA A 73 12.62 -7.87 -14.88
C ALA A 73 11.61 -6.72 -15.10
N ALA A 74 11.88 -5.82 -16.05
CA ALA A 74 10.97 -4.73 -16.40
C ALA A 74 9.70 -5.22 -17.13
N ARG A 75 9.80 -6.27 -17.96
CA ARG A 75 8.65 -6.90 -18.62
C ARG A 75 7.73 -7.61 -17.63
N THR A 76 8.31 -8.28 -16.64
CA THR A 76 7.58 -9.01 -15.59
C THR A 76 7.01 -8.09 -14.51
N ASN A 77 7.73 -7.02 -14.18
CA ASN A 77 7.31 -6.00 -13.23
C ASN A 77 7.28 -4.63 -13.91
N PRO A 78 6.28 -4.36 -14.76
CA PRO A 78 6.15 -3.05 -15.37
C PRO A 78 6.01 -1.99 -14.28
N VAL A 79 7.05 -1.18 -14.11
CA VAL A 79 7.01 -0.03 -13.21
C VAL A 79 5.86 0.87 -13.68
N ARG A 80 4.91 1.14 -12.79
CA ARG A 80 3.85 2.13 -13.02
C ARG A 80 4.49 3.41 -13.54
N ARG A 81 4.08 3.86 -14.73
CA ARG A 81 4.62 5.07 -15.37
C ARG A 81 4.55 6.24 -14.39
N PRO A 82 5.50 7.20 -14.42
CA PRO A 82 5.46 8.41 -13.60
C PRO A 82 4.24 9.30 -13.83
N GLN A 83 3.41 9.02 -14.84
CA GLN A 83 2.09 9.64 -15.02
C GLN A 83 1.06 9.18 -13.97
N ASP A 84 1.37 8.11 -13.22
CA ASP A 84 0.74 7.75 -11.94
C ASP A 84 1.50 8.40 -10.77
N THR A 85 2.09 9.59 -10.95
CA THR A 85 2.53 10.38 -9.79
C THR A 85 1.28 10.63 -8.96
N PRO A 86 1.22 10.15 -7.70
CA PRO A 86 0.09 10.47 -6.86
C PRO A 86 0.09 11.99 -6.72
N VAL A 87 -0.88 12.65 -7.36
CA VAL A 87 -1.20 14.06 -7.08
C VAL A 87 -1.16 14.19 -5.56
N PRO A 88 -0.41 15.16 -4.98
CA PRO A 88 -0.37 15.35 -3.54
C PRO A 88 -1.81 15.43 -3.05
N ARG A 89 -2.29 14.34 -2.44
CA ARG A 89 -3.67 14.30 -1.99
C ARG A 89 -3.77 15.39 -0.93
N PRO A 90 -4.77 16.29 -1.00
CA PRO A 90 -4.98 17.26 0.06
C PRO A 90 -4.97 16.51 1.38
N ARG A 91 -4.33 17.08 2.41
CA ARG A 91 -4.12 16.46 3.72
C ARG A 91 -5.45 15.90 4.23
N ARG A 92 -5.66 14.60 4.02
CA ARG A 92 -6.91 13.94 4.36
C ARG A 92 -7.04 13.96 5.87
N ASP A 93 -8.19 14.43 6.35
CA ASP A 93 -8.56 14.25 7.74
C ASP A 93 -8.89 12.78 7.96
N ARG A 94 -7.84 11.99 8.19
CA ARG A 94 -7.95 10.56 8.49
C ARG A 94 -8.86 10.30 9.68
N ALA A 95 -8.96 11.23 10.63
CA ALA A 95 -9.85 11.07 11.77
C ALA A 95 -11.32 11.18 11.35
N ALA A 96 -11.66 12.17 10.52
CA ALA A 96 -13.00 12.30 9.94
C ALA A 96 -13.37 11.10 9.05
N GLU A 97 -12.48 10.70 8.15
CA GLU A 97 -12.69 9.54 7.26
C GLU A 97 -12.91 8.25 8.06
N ASN A 98 -12.05 7.97 9.04
CA ASN A 98 -12.19 6.80 9.90
C ASN A 98 -13.49 6.84 10.72
N ASN A 99 -13.87 8.02 11.23
CA ASN A 99 -15.13 8.18 11.94
C ASN A 99 -16.32 7.89 11.02
N GLN A 100 -16.31 8.39 9.77
CA GLN A 100 -17.37 8.16 8.79
C GLN A 100 -17.50 6.68 8.42
N ALA A 101 -16.37 6.00 8.15
CA ALA A 101 -16.34 4.57 7.91
C ALA A 101 -16.88 3.77 9.10
N ALA A 102 -16.49 4.13 10.33
CA ALA A 102 -17.01 3.52 11.54
C ALA A 102 -18.53 3.74 11.69
N ARG A 103 -19.06 4.91 11.29
CA ARG A 103 -20.52 5.16 11.26
C ARG A 103 -21.24 4.22 10.29
N ALA A 104 -20.70 4.05 9.09
CA ALA A 104 -21.26 3.18 8.08
C ALA A 104 -21.25 1.71 8.53
N GLY A 105 -20.12 1.23 9.05
CA GLY A 105 -19.99 -0.13 9.59
C GLY A 105 -20.96 -0.40 10.74
N ALA A 106 -21.12 0.55 11.67
CA ALA A 106 -22.08 0.40 12.78
C ALA A 106 -23.53 0.27 12.30
N ARG A 107 -23.93 1.02 11.25
CA ARG A 107 -25.26 0.88 10.65
C ARG A 107 -25.45 -0.49 9.99
N GLY A 108 -24.47 -0.93 9.20
CA GLY A 108 -24.53 -2.24 8.52
C GLY A 108 -24.68 -3.40 9.51
N ILE A 109 -23.86 -3.41 10.58
CA ILE A 109 -23.96 -4.46 11.60
C ILE A 109 -25.31 -4.40 12.34
N ARG A 110 -25.85 -3.21 12.61
CA ARG A 110 -27.16 -3.07 13.25
C ARG A 110 -28.28 -3.66 12.37
N LEU A 111 -28.23 -3.42 11.06
CA LEU A 111 -29.20 -3.99 10.12
C LEU A 111 -29.12 -5.53 10.09
N VAL A 112 -27.91 -6.10 10.08
CA VAL A 112 -27.72 -7.55 10.14
C VAL A 112 -28.30 -8.15 11.43
N TYR A 113 -28.00 -7.53 12.58
CA TYR A 113 -28.54 -8.00 13.86
C TYR A 113 -30.07 -7.94 13.91
N ALA A 114 -30.66 -6.85 13.40
CA ALA A 114 -32.11 -6.74 13.29
C ALA A 114 -32.72 -7.80 12.37
N ALA A 115 -32.11 -8.05 11.20
CA ALA A 115 -32.57 -9.06 10.26
C ALA A 115 -32.49 -10.49 10.83
N MET A 116 -31.49 -10.77 11.66
CA MET A 116 -31.32 -12.07 12.32
C MET A 116 -32.16 -12.22 13.60
N GLY A 117 -32.87 -11.17 14.04
CA GLY A 117 -33.58 -11.17 15.32
C GLY A 117 -32.65 -11.18 16.55
N TRP A 118 -31.36 -10.92 16.37
CA TRP A 118 -30.39 -10.89 17.46
C TRP A 118 -30.46 -9.57 18.22
N LYS A 119 -30.69 -9.66 19.52
CA LYS A 119 -30.67 -8.49 20.41
C LYS A 119 -29.23 -8.17 20.81
N ARG A 120 -28.79 -6.94 20.54
CA ARG A 120 -27.54 -6.42 21.11
C ARG A 120 -27.75 -6.08 22.58
N HIS A 121 -26.68 -6.22 23.36
CA HIS A 121 -26.68 -5.75 24.73
C HIS A 121 -26.85 -4.21 24.76
N PRO A 122 -27.84 -3.66 25.48
CA PRO A 122 -28.14 -2.23 25.45
C PRO A 122 -26.97 -1.37 25.95
N ASP A 123 -26.27 -1.83 26.99
CA ASP A 123 -25.09 -1.11 27.51
C ASP A 123 -23.95 -1.00 26.49
N ARG A 124 -23.87 -1.92 25.52
CA ARG A 124 -22.87 -1.86 24.47
C ARG A 124 -23.14 -0.69 23.53
N ASP A 125 -24.39 -0.53 23.11
CA ASP A 125 -24.76 0.53 22.18
C ASP A 125 -24.64 1.90 22.86
N LEU A 126 -25.08 1.99 24.13
CA LEU A 126 -24.92 3.20 24.95
C LEU A 126 -23.44 3.58 25.16
N ALA A 127 -22.60 2.64 25.57
CA ALA A 127 -21.18 2.90 25.81
C ALA A 127 -20.41 3.35 24.56
N LEU A 128 -20.82 2.92 23.36
CA LEU A 128 -20.18 3.33 22.10
C LEU A 128 -20.36 4.83 21.79
N GLU A 129 -21.26 5.53 22.46
CA GLU A 129 -21.50 6.96 22.26
C GLU A 129 -20.44 7.86 22.90
N VAL A 130 -19.76 7.36 23.94
CA VAL A 130 -18.69 8.07 24.67
C VAL A 130 -17.32 7.43 24.43
N ALA A 131 -16.24 8.15 24.75
CA ALA A 131 -14.89 7.58 24.73
C ALA A 131 -14.61 6.84 26.05
N CYS A 132 -13.80 5.78 26.01
CA CYS A 132 -13.40 5.04 27.19
C CYS A 132 -12.19 5.72 27.85
N ARG A 133 -12.36 6.20 29.09
CA ARG A 133 -11.24 6.74 29.88
C ARG A 133 -10.24 5.68 30.36
N PHE A 134 -10.67 4.42 30.48
CA PHE A 134 -9.79 3.34 30.97
C PHE A 134 -8.78 2.88 29.91
N CYS A 135 -9.25 2.42 28.75
CA CYS A 135 -8.40 1.90 27.67
C CYS A 135 -8.11 2.90 26.55
N GLY A 136 -8.69 4.11 26.59
CA GLY A 136 -8.52 5.12 25.55
C GLY A 136 -9.29 4.85 24.25
N ALA A 137 -10.16 3.84 24.23
CA ALA A 137 -10.99 3.54 23.05
C ALA A 137 -11.88 4.73 22.70
N ARG A 138 -11.90 5.13 21.42
CA ARG A 138 -12.70 6.28 20.97
C ARG A 138 -14.18 5.92 20.86
N ARG A 139 -15.04 6.93 20.68
CA ARG A 139 -16.45 6.74 20.32
C ARG A 139 -16.55 5.75 19.15
N ARG A 140 -17.52 4.84 19.22
CA ARG A 140 -17.79 3.78 18.22
C ARG A 140 -16.71 2.69 18.10
N GLN A 141 -15.65 2.73 18.90
CA GLN A 141 -14.66 1.65 18.99
C GLN A 141 -14.99 0.76 20.19
N VAL A 142 -14.78 -0.55 20.05
CA VAL A 142 -14.90 -1.51 21.17
C VAL A 142 -13.72 -1.33 22.13
N CYS A 143 -13.95 -1.55 23.42
CA CYS A 143 -12.89 -1.52 24.43
C CYS A 143 -11.82 -2.60 24.18
N ALA A 144 -10.55 -2.23 24.34
CA ALA A 144 -9.44 -3.18 24.30
C ALA A 144 -9.52 -4.19 25.47
N PRO A 145 -9.00 -5.42 25.33
CA PRO A 145 -8.97 -6.44 26.39
C PRO A 145 -8.01 -6.12 27.54
N LEU A 146 -7.66 -4.84 27.73
CA LEU A 146 -6.75 -4.41 28.79
C LEU A 146 -7.41 -4.63 30.14
N VAL A 147 -6.68 -5.33 31.02
CA VAL A 147 -7.05 -5.53 32.43
C VAL A 147 -6.42 -4.46 33.32
N ARG A 148 -5.33 -3.83 32.88
CA ARG A 148 -4.62 -2.78 33.63
C ARG A 148 -4.26 -1.61 32.70
N ASN A 149 -4.50 -0.38 33.15
CA ASN A 149 -4.12 0.82 32.41
C ASN A 149 -2.73 1.37 32.84
N ARG A 150 -2.26 2.45 32.20
CA ARG A 150 -0.97 3.08 32.51
C ARG A 150 -0.86 3.67 33.92
N ALA A 151 -2.00 3.99 34.55
CA ALA A 151 -2.08 4.46 35.93
C ALA A 151 -2.11 3.31 36.95
N GLY A 152 -1.97 2.05 36.51
CA GLY A 152 -2.00 0.87 37.38
C GLY A 152 -3.40 0.42 37.81
N LEU A 153 -4.44 1.15 37.43
CA LEU A 153 -5.83 0.79 37.72
C LEU A 153 -6.21 -0.47 36.96
N ARG A 154 -6.98 -1.35 37.62
CA ARG A 154 -7.48 -2.58 37.02
C ARG A 154 -8.97 -2.46 36.72
N GLU A 155 -9.34 -2.90 35.54
CA GLU A 155 -10.72 -2.97 35.12
C GLU A 155 -10.86 -4.06 34.07
N GLU A 156 -11.74 -5.02 34.33
CA GLU A 156 -12.08 -6.06 33.37
C GLU A 156 -13.29 -5.60 32.55
N ARG A 157 -13.33 -6.02 31.28
CA ARG A 157 -14.52 -5.77 30.46
C ARG A 157 -15.64 -6.66 30.95
N ASP A 158 -16.84 -6.12 31.00
CA ASP A 158 -18.03 -6.94 31.19
C ASP A 158 -18.17 -7.92 30.00
N PRO A 159 -18.22 -9.25 30.22
CA PRO A 159 -18.32 -10.23 29.14
C PRO A 159 -19.58 -10.08 28.28
N ALA A 160 -20.69 -9.59 28.86
CA ALA A 160 -21.97 -9.47 28.16
C ALA A 160 -21.97 -8.29 27.17
N SER A 161 -21.50 -7.11 27.60
CA SER A 161 -21.43 -5.91 26.77
C SER A 161 -20.14 -5.81 25.95
N GLY A 162 -19.06 -6.47 26.40
CA GLY A 162 -17.71 -6.34 25.86
C GLY A 162 -17.09 -4.96 26.12
N MET A 163 -17.61 -4.20 27.09
CA MET A 163 -17.20 -2.83 27.41
C MET A 163 -16.62 -2.73 28.82
N HIS A 164 -15.78 -1.73 29.05
CA HIS A 164 -15.30 -1.39 30.38
C HIS A 164 -16.45 -0.76 31.19
N PRO A 165 -16.76 -1.24 32.41
CA PRO A 165 -17.78 -0.66 33.31
C PRO A 165 -17.73 0.87 33.44
N SER A 166 -16.53 1.46 33.52
CA SER A 166 -16.29 2.90 33.60
C SER A 166 -16.86 3.63 32.40
N ARG A 167 -16.73 3.07 31.20
CA ARG A 167 -17.30 3.64 29.98
C ARG A 167 -18.81 3.58 29.97
N VAL A 168 -19.40 2.47 30.45
CA VAL A 168 -20.85 2.31 30.55
C VAL A 168 -21.42 3.33 31.54
N ALA A 169 -20.77 3.50 32.70
CA ALA A 169 -21.14 4.49 33.70
C ALA A 169 -21.06 5.92 33.14
N ASP A 170 -19.97 6.27 32.45
CA ASP A 170 -19.80 7.57 31.82
C ASP A 170 -20.90 7.84 30.77
N ALA A 171 -21.31 6.81 30.01
CA ALA A 171 -22.36 6.91 29.01
C ALA A 171 -23.75 7.11 29.63
N ARG A 172 -24.07 6.39 30.71
CA ARG A 172 -25.31 6.58 31.47
C ARG A 172 -25.40 7.99 32.04
N ALA A 173 -24.33 8.45 32.69
CA ALA A 173 -24.27 9.81 33.23
C ALA A 173 -24.45 10.90 32.14
N ALA A 174 -23.88 10.69 30.95
CA ALA A 174 -24.06 11.59 29.81
C ALA A 174 -25.50 11.59 29.28
N GLN A 175 -26.16 10.43 29.27
CA GLN A 175 -27.55 10.30 28.87
C GLN A 175 -28.49 10.99 29.86
N ASP A 176 -28.31 10.75 31.16
CA ASP A 176 -29.11 11.37 32.23
C ASP A 176 -28.99 12.90 32.19
N SER A 177 -27.77 13.41 31.97
CA SER A 177 -27.51 14.85 31.83
C SER A 177 -28.14 15.47 30.57
N ALA A 178 -28.37 14.67 29.53
CA ALA A 178 -29.03 15.12 28.29
C ALA A 178 -30.56 15.11 28.42
N VAL A 179 -31.12 14.22 29.24
CA VAL A 179 -32.57 14.15 29.52
C VAL A 179 -33.02 15.25 30.50
N ALA A 180 -32.14 15.69 31.39
CA ALA A 180 -32.42 16.76 32.36
C ALA A 180 -32.36 18.19 31.78
N ARG A 181 -32.04 18.35 30.49
CA ARG A 181 -31.97 19.64 29.77
C ARG A 181 -33.13 19.78 28.80
#